data_AF-A0A2V5W0X7-F1
#
_entry.id   AF-A0A2V5W0X7-F1
#
_cell.length_a   1.000
_cell.length_b   1.000
_cell.length_c   1.000
_cell.angle_alpha   90.00
_cell.angle_beta   90.00
_cell.angle_gamma   90.00
#
_symmetry.space_group_name_H-M   'P 1'
#
loop_
_entity.id
_entity.type
_entity.pdbx_description
1 polymer ?
#
loop_
_entity_poly.entity_id
_entity_poly.type
_entity_poly.pdbx_seq_one_letter_code
_entity_poly.pdbx_strand_id
1 'polypeptide(L)'
;MCWIDGVHAKAVTSKTESEIATRQSHGATFAKVVNGRKQPVRGLWRRGDRYYAQLTVEDPFTGQKKVRRVSLCNAEGEPVQTVPQAIEEMQRLKVKRAEDDLPKLGRTPGFSAYTDNVLCSSSAFASCSQCRE
;
A
#
# COMPACT_ATOMS: atom_id res chain seq x y z
N MET A 1 -59.23 -31.60 -33.15
CA MET A 1 -58.55 -30.81 -34.20
C MET A 1 -57.10 -30.65 -33.79
N CYS A 2 -56.21 -31.33 -34.50
CA CYS A 2 -54.78 -31.05 -34.45
C CYS A 2 -54.55 -29.59 -34.85
N TRP A 3 -53.41 -29.01 -34.45
CA TRP A 3 -52.33 -28.66 -35.38
C TRP A 3 -51.06 -28.35 -34.56
N ILE A 4 -49.98 -28.92 -35.06
CA ILE A 4 -48.59 -28.82 -34.60
C ILE A 4 -47.96 -27.69 -35.39
N ASP A 5 -47.11 -26.88 -34.76
CA ASP A 5 -45.85 -26.35 -35.30
C ASP A 5 -45.10 -25.77 -34.08
N GLY A 6 -43.85 -26.10 -33.72
CA GLY A 6 -42.77 -26.62 -34.56
C GLY A 6 -41.71 -25.53 -34.76
N VAL A 7 -41.06 -25.03 -33.70
CA VAL A 7 -39.82 -24.23 -33.84
C VAL A 7 -38.80 -24.62 -32.77
N HIS A 8 -37.74 -25.30 -33.22
CA HIS A 8 -36.48 -25.45 -32.49
C HIS A 8 -35.68 -24.14 -32.61
N ALA A 9 -35.33 -23.50 -31.49
CA ALA A 9 -34.33 -22.44 -31.45
C ALA A 9 -33.26 -22.75 -30.39
N LYS A 10 -32.01 -22.69 -30.84
CA LYS A 10 -30.79 -23.16 -30.17
C LYS A 10 -30.53 -22.41 -28.86
N ALA A 11 -30.07 -23.16 -27.85
CA ALA A 11 -29.57 -22.61 -26.60
C ALA A 11 -28.41 -21.62 -26.86
N VAL A 12 -28.63 -20.35 -26.53
CA VAL A 12 -27.53 -19.42 -26.24
C VAL A 12 -27.34 -19.46 -24.73
N THR A 13 -26.35 -20.23 -24.30
CA THR A 13 -25.73 -20.07 -22.98
C THR A 13 -25.03 -18.73 -22.95
N SER A 14 -25.76 -17.65 -22.71
CA SER A 14 -25.16 -16.46 -22.13
C SER A 14 -24.80 -16.83 -20.71
N LYS A 15 -23.50 -17.03 -20.45
CA LYS A 15 -22.93 -16.98 -19.10
C LYS A 15 -23.22 -15.58 -18.55
N THR A 16 -24.40 -15.40 -17.99
CA THR A 16 -24.63 -14.38 -16.99
C THR A 16 -24.06 -15.00 -15.72
N GLU A 17 -22.75 -14.83 -15.50
CA GLU A 17 -22.18 -15.03 -14.17
C GLU A 17 -22.73 -13.90 -13.29
N SER A 18 -23.94 -14.17 -12.82
CA SER A 18 -24.58 -13.54 -11.68
C SER A 18 -23.71 -13.79 -10.45
N GLU A 19 -23.44 -12.69 -9.75
CA GLU A 19 -23.46 -12.65 -8.29
C GLU A 19 -22.45 -13.56 -7.55
N ILE A 20 -21.32 -12.96 -7.18
CA ILE A 20 -20.91 -13.00 -5.77
C ILE A 20 -20.75 -11.56 -5.29
N ALA A 21 -21.88 -10.91 -5.02
CA ALA A 21 -21.91 -9.74 -4.17
C ALA A 21 -21.66 -10.16 -2.71
N THR A 22 -20.44 -10.60 -2.37
CA THR A 22 -20.02 -10.58 -0.97
C THR A 22 -19.65 -9.15 -0.62
N ARG A 23 -20.65 -8.35 -0.25
CA ARG A 23 -20.46 -7.14 0.55
C ARG A 23 -19.97 -7.56 1.94
N GLN A 24 -18.70 -7.95 2.02
CA GLN A 24 -17.96 -8.07 3.27
C GLN A 24 -17.02 -6.87 3.29
N SER A 25 -17.47 -5.74 3.85
CA SER A 25 -16.67 -4.50 3.98
C SER A 25 -15.57 -4.62 5.03
N HIS A 26 -15.00 -5.81 5.22
CA HIS A 26 -13.77 -5.96 5.99
C HIS A 26 -12.63 -5.51 5.09
N GLY A 27 -12.00 -4.39 5.47
CA GLY A 27 -10.86 -3.86 4.74
C GLY A 27 -9.79 -4.93 4.50
N ALA A 28 -9.05 -4.81 3.40
CA ALA A 28 -8.07 -5.80 2.99
C ALA A 28 -7.18 -6.24 4.18
N THR A 29 -7.10 -7.54 4.42
CA THR A 29 -6.30 -8.12 5.50
C THR A 29 -4.86 -8.31 5.04
N PHE A 30 -3.94 -8.43 6.00
CA PHE A 30 -2.54 -8.72 5.71
C PHE A 30 -2.36 -10.21 5.48
N ALA A 31 -1.96 -10.58 4.27
CA ALA A 31 -1.60 -11.94 3.89
C ALA A 31 -0.08 -12.08 3.74
N LYS A 32 0.46 -13.25 4.06
CA LYS A 32 1.87 -13.55 3.76
C LYS A 32 2.04 -13.79 2.27
N VAL A 33 3.11 -13.25 1.69
CA VAL A 33 3.43 -13.50 0.28
C VAL A 33 4.11 -14.86 0.15
N VAL A 34 3.72 -15.63 -0.85
CA VAL A 34 4.30 -16.96 -1.12
C VAL A 34 5.27 -16.90 -2.30
N ASN A 35 6.33 -17.70 -2.26
CA ASN A 35 7.27 -17.89 -3.36
C ASN A 35 6.76 -18.95 -4.35
N GLY A 36 7.50 -19.20 -5.43
CA GLY A 36 7.16 -20.23 -6.44
C GLY A 36 7.08 -21.66 -5.87
N ARG A 37 7.67 -21.92 -4.69
CA ARG A 37 7.59 -23.19 -3.96
C ARG A 37 6.40 -23.24 -2.99
N LYS A 38 5.48 -22.28 -3.06
CA LYS A 38 4.35 -22.09 -2.13
C LYS A 38 4.77 -21.90 -0.67
N GLN A 39 6.02 -21.52 -0.42
CA GLN A 39 6.51 -21.21 0.92
C GLN A 39 6.35 -19.71 1.20
N PRO A 40 5.92 -19.31 2.40
CA PRO A 40 5.79 -17.90 2.75
C PRO A 40 7.16 -17.23 2.82
N VAL A 41 7.31 -16.11 2.13
CA VAL A 41 8.51 -15.27 2.18
C VAL A 41 8.54 -14.56 3.52
N ARG A 42 9.58 -14.84 4.32
CA ARG A 42 9.71 -14.27 5.68
C ARG A 42 9.85 -12.75 5.62
N GLY A 43 8.97 -12.07 6.35
CA GLY A 43 8.96 -10.61 6.46
C GLY A 43 8.22 -9.90 5.32
N LEU A 44 7.73 -10.62 4.30
CA LEU A 44 6.98 -10.01 3.20
C LEU A 44 5.48 -10.26 3.37
N TRP A 45 4.72 -9.18 3.31
CA TRP A 45 3.28 -9.15 3.48
C TRP A 45 2.63 -8.44 2.29
N ARG A 46 1.41 -8.82 1.96
CA ARG A 46 0.57 -8.14 0.97
C ARG A 46 -0.74 -7.75 1.62
N ARG A 47 -1.25 -6.56 1.28
CA ARG A 47 -2.59 -6.10 1.65
C ARG A 47 -3.22 -5.42 0.45
N GLY A 48 -4.25 -6.05 -0.12
CA GLY A 48 -4.80 -5.63 -1.41
C GLY A 48 -3.72 -5.65 -2.48
N ASP A 49 -3.45 -4.49 -3.07
CA ASP A 49 -2.49 -4.29 -4.16
C ASP A 49 -1.06 -3.95 -3.70
N ARG A 50 -0.86 -3.69 -2.41
CA ARG A 50 0.44 -3.19 -1.91
C ARG A 50 1.22 -4.26 -1.17
N TYR A 51 2.54 -4.25 -1.40
CA TYR A 51 3.50 -5.05 -0.65
C TYR A 51 4.09 -4.28 0.52
N TYR A 52 4.35 -5.00 1.60
CA TYR A 52 4.87 -4.47 2.84
C TYR A 52 6.00 -5.36 3.37
N ALA A 53 7.11 -4.74 3.75
CA ALA A 53 8.19 -5.40 4.46
C ALA A 53 8.04 -5.20 5.98
N GLN A 54 8.09 -6.30 6.74
CA GLN A 54 8.15 -6.27 8.18
C GLN A 54 9.59 -6.06 8.62
N LEU A 55 9.82 -4.92 9.28
CA LEU A 55 11.13 -4.37 9.55
C LEU A 55 11.13 -3.74 10.95
N THR A 56 12.16 -4.01 11.76
CA THR A 56 12.50 -3.19 12.92
C THR A 56 12.94 -1.80 12.44
N VAL A 57 12.21 -0.77 12.86
CA VAL A 57 12.46 0.65 12.53
C VAL A 57 12.60 1.40 13.85
N GLU A 58 13.51 2.37 13.89
CA GLU A 58 13.67 3.27 15.02
C GLU A 58 12.62 4.37 14.98
N ASP A 59 12.01 4.66 16.13
CA ASP A 59 11.12 5.81 16.27
C ASP A 59 11.97 7.09 16.44
N PRO A 60 11.82 8.10 15.57
CA PRO A 60 12.64 9.31 15.63
C PRO A 60 12.45 10.14 16.90
N PHE A 61 11.34 9.98 17.62
CA PHE A 61 11.08 10.76 18.85
C PHE A 61 11.52 10.03 20.12
N THR A 62 11.45 8.70 20.13
CA THR A 62 11.74 7.90 21.33
C THR A 62 13.04 7.12 21.24
N GLY A 63 13.64 7.01 20.04
CA GLY A 63 14.83 6.19 19.78
C GLY A 63 14.60 4.68 19.92
N GLN A 64 13.36 4.24 20.19
CA GLN A 64 13.07 2.84 20.44
C GLN A 64 12.90 2.06 19.13
N LYS A 65 13.60 0.93 19.04
CA LYS A 65 13.48 -0.05 17.94
C LYS A 65 12.16 -0.82 18.07
N LYS A 66 11.26 -0.68 17.10
CA LYS A 66 9.98 -1.41 17.04
C LYS A 66 9.78 -2.08 15.70
N VAL A 67 9.20 -3.29 15.72
CA VAL A 67 8.85 -4.00 14.48
C VAL A 67 7.62 -3.33 13.85
N ARG A 68 7.80 -2.78 12.65
CA ARG A 68 6.75 -2.12 11.86
C ARG A 68 6.66 -2.75 10.47
N ARG A 69 5.54 -2.51 9.78
CA ARG A 69 5.37 -2.88 8.37
C ARG A 69 5.56 -1.62 7.53
N VAL A 70 6.57 -1.62 6.67
CA VAL A 70 6.94 -0.52 5.76
C VAL A 70 6.39 -0.87 4.38
N SER A 71 5.69 0.07 3.73
CA SER A 71 5.26 -0.11 2.34
C SER A 71 6.47 -0.15 1.41
N LEU A 72 6.49 -1.11 0.49
CA LEU A 72 7.52 -1.21 -0.52
C LEU A 72 7.16 -0.33 -1.72
N CYS A 73 8.06 0.60 -2.02
CA CYS A 73 8.01 1.43 -3.20
C CYS A 73 9.28 1.23 -4.03
N ASN A 74 9.18 1.42 -5.34
CA ASN A 74 10.33 1.42 -6.25
C ASN A 74 11.21 2.65 -5.99
N ALA A 75 12.34 2.75 -6.69
CA ALA A 75 13.23 3.91 -6.63
C ALA A 75 12.52 5.22 -6.97
N GLU A 76 11.49 5.16 -7.82
CA GLU A 76 10.67 6.28 -8.28
C GLU A 76 9.54 6.65 -7.29
N GLY A 77 9.39 5.91 -6.19
CA GLY A 77 8.36 6.13 -5.18
C GLY A 77 7.00 5.48 -5.50
N GLU A 78 6.89 4.78 -6.62
CA GLU A 78 5.69 4.05 -7.03
C GLU A 78 5.53 2.73 -6.24
N PRO A 79 4.28 2.27 -5.99
CA PRO A 79 4.06 1.00 -5.32
C PRO A 79 4.58 -0.17 -6.17
N VAL A 80 5.32 -1.08 -5.53
CA VAL A 80 5.76 -2.33 -6.17
C VAL A 80 4.55 -3.18 -6.54
N GLN A 81 4.52 -3.73 -7.76
CA GLN A 81 3.42 -4.59 -8.21
C GLN A 81 3.78 -6.08 -8.28
N THR A 82 5.07 -6.40 -8.43
CA THR A 82 5.51 -7.79 -8.61
C THR A 82 6.21 -8.34 -7.37
N VAL A 83 6.03 -9.64 -7.12
CA VAL A 83 6.70 -10.35 -6.01
C VAL A 83 8.24 -10.30 -6.09
N PRO A 84 8.90 -10.55 -7.23
CA PRO A 84 10.36 -10.49 -7.30
C PRO A 84 10.91 -9.10 -6.98
N GLN A 85 10.30 -8.06 -7.52
CA GLN A 85 10.65 -6.67 -7.21
C GLN A 85 10.45 -6.34 -5.73
N ALA A 86 9.40 -6.89 -5.10
CA ALA A 86 9.17 -6.70 -3.67
C ALA A 86 10.25 -7.36 -2.80
N ILE A 87 10.83 -8.48 -3.26
CA ILE A 87 11.93 -9.15 -2.56
C ILE A 87 13.21 -8.31 -2.67
N GLU A 88 13.50 -7.77 -3.85
CA GLU A 88 14.65 -6.90 -4.10
C GLU A 88 14.59 -5.62 -3.26
N GLU A 89 13.46 -4.90 -3.29
CA GLU A 89 13.30 -3.69 -2.47
C GLU A 89 13.31 -3.99 -0.96
N MET A 90 12.80 -5.16 -0.55
CA MET A 90 12.94 -5.60 0.84
C MET A 90 14.41 -5.85 1.22
N GLN A 91 15.23 -6.41 0.33
CA GLN A 91 16.66 -6.59 0.56
C GLN A 91 17.37 -5.24 0.64
N ARG A 92 17.05 -4.30 -0.26
CA ARG A 92 17.54 -2.92 -0.21
C ARG A 92 17.25 -2.25 1.13
N LEU A 93 16.03 -2.36 1.66
CA LEU A 93 15.69 -1.82 2.98
C LEU A 93 16.42 -2.52 4.14
N LYS A 94 16.81 -3.79 3.99
CA LYS A 94 17.64 -4.48 4.99
C LYS A 94 19.07 -3.97 4.98
N VAL A 95 19.62 -3.66 3.80
CA VAL A 95 20.94 -3.01 3.69
C VAL A 95 20.91 -1.63 4.34
N LYS A 96 19.91 -0.81 4.01
CA LYS A 96 19.71 0.49 4.67
C LYS A 96 19.56 0.40 6.19
N ARG A 97 18.93 -0.68 6.69
CA ARG A 97 18.93 -0.94 8.14
C ARG A 97 20.35 -1.14 8.67
N ALA A 98 21.16 -1.95 8.00
CA ALA A 98 22.53 -2.21 8.45
C ALA A 98 23.38 -0.93 8.47
N GLU A 99 23.02 0.04 7.62
CA GLU A 99 23.60 1.39 7.55
C GLU A 99 22.92 2.39 8.50
N ASP A 100 21.95 1.95 9.31
CA ASP A 100 21.10 2.77 10.19
C ASP A 100 20.36 3.94 9.48
N ASP A 101 20.21 3.88 8.14
CA ASP A 101 19.55 4.88 7.29
C ASP A 101 18.14 4.41 6.85
N LEU A 102 17.32 3.96 7.80
CA LEU A 102 15.94 3.59 7.51
C LEU A 102 15.05 4.84 7.36
N PRO A 103 14.11 4.85 6.40
CA PRO A 103 13.15 5.94 6.27
C PRO A 103 12.33 6.09 7.55
N LYS A 104 12.37 7.28 8.15
CA LYS A 104 11.64 7.62 9.37
C LYS A 104 10.13 7.57 9.08
N LEU A 105 9.46 6.57 9.61
CA LEU A 105 8.00 6.46 9.52
C LEU A 105 7.35 7.48 10.45
N GLY A 106 7.11 8.68 9.90
CA GLY A 106 6.49 9.80 10.60
C GLY A 106 5.08 9.49 11.11
N ARG A 107 4.68 10.27 12.12
CA ARG A 107 3.29 10.36 12.57
C ARG A 107 2.69 11.63 11.99
N THR A 108 1.40 11.63 11.71
CA THR A 108 0.66 12.88 11.45
C THR A 108 0.82 13.81 12.66
N PRO A 109 1.23 15.07 12.47
CA PRO A 109 1.36 16.01 13.59
C PRO A 109 0.02 16.18 14.31
N GLY A 110 0.07 16.46 15.61
CA GLY A 110 -1.11 16.80 16.38
C GLY A 110 -1.73 18.13 15.91
N PHE A 111 -2.97 18.40 16.30
CA PHE A 111 -3.70 19.61 15.88
C PHE A 111 -2.96 20.92 16.23
N SER A 112 -2.33 21.01 17.41
CA SER A 112 -1.53 22.19 17.78
C SER A 112 -0.28 22.37 16.90
N ALA A 113 0.46 21.29 16.67
CA ALA A 113 1.60 21.31 15.75
C ALA A 113 1.17 21.62 14.30
N TYR A 114 -0.08 21.35 13.93
CA TYR A 114 -0.64 21.73 12.65
C TYR A 114 -0.90 23.24 12.55
N THR A 115 -1.48 23.87 13.59
CA THR A 115 -1.67 25.33 13.60
C THR A 115 -0.35 26.08 13.53
N ASP A 116 0.69 25.59 14.21
CA ASP A 116 2.02 26.21 14.17
C ASP A 116 2.62 26.16 12.76
N ASN A 117 2.46 25.05 12.03
CA ASN A 117 2.92 24.92 10.65
C ASN A 117 2.15 25.84 9.69
N VAL A 118 0.83 25.92 9.83
CA VAL A 118 -0.01 26.79 8.98
C VAL A 118 0.30 28.26 9.24
N LEU A 119 0.37 28.68 10.49
CA LEU A 119 0.68 30.06 10.86
C LEU A 119 2.10 30.46 10.44
N CYS A 120 3.09 29.58 10.65
CA CYS A 120 4.47 29.79 10.20
C CYS A 120 4.58 29.92 8.66
N SER A 121 3.85 29.09 7.90
CA SER A 121 3.80 29.20 6.44
C SER A 121 3.11 30.47 5.94
N SER A 122 2.11 30.97 6.68
CA SER A 122 1.41 32.22 6.36
C SER A 122 2.23 33.46 6.70
N SER A 123 3.05 33.42 7.75
CA SER A 123 3.99 34.50 8.10
C SER A 123 5.22 34.55 7.20
N ALA A 124 5.59 33.44 6.54
CA ALA A 124 6.70 33.42 5.59
C ALA A 124 6.45 34.30 4.35
N PHE A 125 5.18 34.55 3.99
CA PHE A 125 4.82 35.55 2.96
C PHE A 125 4.94 36.99 3.46
N ALA A 126 4.89 37.23 4.77
CA ALA A 126 4.95 38.58 5.34
C ALA A 126 6.38 39.08 5.61
N SER A 127 7.39 38.19 5.68
CA SER A 127 8.77 38.55 5.99
C SER A 127 9.80 38.31 4.87
N CYS A 128 9.39 37.81 3.70
CA CYS A 128 10.30 37.67 2.56
C CYS A 128 10.49 39.03 1.86
N SER A 129 11.50 39.79 2.28
CA SER A 129 11.87 41.09 1.68
C SER A 129 12.42 40.97 0.25
N GLN A 130 12.57 39.76 -0.29
CA GLN A 130 13.15 39.51 -1.62
C GLN A 130 12.14 39.55 -2.78
N CYS A 131 10.85 39.85 -2.55
CA CYS A 131 9.83 39.90 -3.60
C CYS A 131 9.13 41.27 -3.74
N ARG A 132 9.79 42.37 -3.32
CA ARG A 132 9.32 43.72 -3.62
C ARG A 132 10.22 44.33 -4.70
N GLU A 133 9.66 44.33 -5.91
CA GLU A 133 10.14 44.84 -7.22
C GLU A 133 11.22 44.03 -7.94
#